data_AF-A0A538B2T5-F1
#
_entry.id   AF-A0A538B2T5-F1
#
_cell.length_a   1.000
_cell.length_b   1.000
_cell.length_c   1.000
_cell.angle_alpha   90.00
_cell.angle_beta   90.00
_cell.angle_gamma   90.00
#
_symmetry.space_group_name_H-M   'P 1'
#
loop_
_entity.id
_entity.type
_entity.pdbx_description
1 polymer ?
#
loop_
_entity_poly.entity_id
_entity_poly.type
_entity_poly.pdbx_seq_one_letter_code
_entity_poly.pdbx_strand_id
1 'polypeptide(L)'
;MNRLARVAGWLSIVSLVGIVPHVMEDLRYGQAQNFHMTTVQFEWFSGAVAVVTTAAALACLSGARWGAAGVFVIGVLWSVLGATDHYRAFLPGTFREGLSSRVWVWLIVGLQGAAAIVAGVAALRTPSALRRDLPTPRPG
;
A
#
# COMPACT_ATOMS: atom_id res chain seq x y z
N MET A 1 -2.73 12.49 -17.64
CA MET A 1 -2.53 11.58 -16.49
C MET A 1 -3.73 10.65 -16.36
N ASN A 2 -3.53 9.34 -16.22
CA ASN A 2 -4.64 8.37 -16.13
C ASN A 2 -5.48 8.65 -14.86
N ARG A 3 -6.81 8.80 -15.01
CA ARG A 3 -7.74 9.02 -13.88
C ARG A 3 -7.60 7.94 -12.82
N LEU A 4 -7.40 6.69 -13.22
CA LEU A 4 -7.23 5.56 -12.32
C LEU A 4 -5.93 5.65 -11.52
N ALA A 5 -4.81 6.02 -12.17
CA ALA A 5 -3.55 6.24 -11.47
C ALA A 5 -3.67 7.35 -10.41
N ARG A 6 -4.39 8.43 -10.72
CA ARG A 6 -4.67 9.49 -9.74
C ARG A 6 -5.48 8.98 -8.55
N VAL A 7 -6.52 8.18 -8.80
CA VAL A 7 -7.32 7.57 -7.73
C VAL A 7 -6.48 6.65 -6.86
N ALA A 8 -5.66 5.78 -7.48
CA ALA A 8 -4.77 4.88 -6.74
C ALA A 8 -3.77 5.63 -5.86
N GLY A 9 -3.14 6.69 -6.40
CA GLY A 9 -2.24 7.55 -5.64
C GLY A 9 -2.93 8.19 -4.43
N TRP A 10 -4.13 8.73 -4.59
CA TRP A 10 -4.87 9.33 -3.48
C TRP A 10 -5.32 8.30 -2.43
N LEU A 11 -5.80 7.13 -2.84
CA LEU A 11 -6.15 6.05 -1.92
C LEU A 11 -4.94 5.65 -1.06
N SER A 12 -3.75 5.57 -1.69
CA SER A 12 -2.52 5.24 -0.97
C SER A 12 -2.10 6.36 0.00
N ILE A 13 -2.21 7.64 -0.39
CA ILE A 13 -1.97 8.76 0.54
C ILE A 13 -2.93 8.75 1.72
N VAL A 14 -4.24 8.60 1.47
CA VAL A 14 -5.25 8.59 2.54
C VAL A 14 -5.05 7.43 3.50
N SER A 15 -4.52 6.29 3.02
CA SER A 15 -4.21 5.14 3.88
C SER A 15 -3.21 5.47 5.00
N LEU A 16 -2.39 6.51 4.86
CA LEU A 16 -1.46 6.96 5.92
C LEU A 16 -2.17 7.35 7.21
N VAL A 17 -3.43 7.78 7.14
CA VAL A 17 -4.27 8.08 8.32
C VAL A 17 -4.59 6.82 9.12
N GLY A 18 -4.58 5.63 8.48
CA GLY A 18 -4.66 4.34 9.17
C GLY A 18 -3.28 3.81 9.57
N ILE A 19 -2.29 3.91 8.67
CA ILE A 19 -0.94 3.36 8.88
C ILE A 19 -0.26 4.01 10.09
N VAL A 20 -0.24 5.33 10.18
CA VAL A 20 0.54 6.03 11.23
C VAL A 20 0.00 5.71 12.64
N PRO A 21 -1.30 5.86 12.94
CA PRO A 21 -1.84 5.47 14.24
C PRO A 21 -1.62 3.98 14.56
N HIS A 22 -1.69 3.12 13.55
CA HIS A 22 -1.45 1.69 13.73
C HIS A 22 0.00 1.37 14.11
N VAL A 23 0.98 1.99 13.44
CA VAL A 23 2.40 1.84 13.81
C VAL A 23 2.66 2.34 15.23
N MET A 24 2.01 3.43 15.66
CA MET A 24 2.11 3.89 17.05
C MET A 24 1.49 2.90 18.04
N GLU A 25 0.37 2.26 17.67
CA GLU A 25 -0.25 1.18 18.43
C GLU A 25 0.71 -0.02 18.54
N ASP A 26 1.32 -0.44 17.44
CA ASP A 26 2.31 -1.52 17.40
C ASP A 26 3.52 -1.26 18.30
N LEU A 27 4.07 -0.05 18.25
CA LEU A 27 5.17 0.36 19.12
C LEU A 27 4.77 0.30 20.59
N ARG A 28 3.57 0.80 20.93
CA ARG A 28 3.04 0.81 22.29
C ARG A 28 2.84 -0.61 22.84
N TYR A 29 2.39 -1.54 22.01
CA TYR A 29 2.12 -2.92 22.41
C TYR A 29 3.30 -3.88 22.21
N GLY A 30 4.49 -3.38 21.89
CA GLY A 30 5.70 -4.20 21.80
C GLY A 30 5.72 -5.14 20.60
N GLN A 31 5.22 -4.70 19.45
CA GLN A 31 5.25 -5.52 18.23
C GLN A 31 6.66 -5.74 17.70
N ALA A 32 7.58 -4.81 17.98
CA ALA A 32 9.00 -4.95 17.60
C ALA A 32 9.60 -6.28 18.07
N GLN A 33 9.25 -6.72 19.28
CA GLN A 33 9.71 -7.96 19.89
C GLN A 33 9.18 -9.20 19.16
N ASN A 34 7.95 -9.14 18.63
CA ASN A 34 7.37 -10.23 17.83
C ASN A 34 8.10 -10.43 16.49
N PHE A 35 8.77 -9.38 16.01
CA PHE A 35 9.64 -9.43 14.81
C PHE A 35 11.12 -9.64 15.13
N HIS A 36 11.48 -9.92 16.38
CA HIS A 36 12.87 -10.03 16.84
C HIS A 36 13.71 -8.76 16.57
N MET A 37 13.05 -7.59 16.61
CA MET A 37 13.68 -6.29 16.42
C MET A 37 13.71 -5.50 17.74
N THR A 38 14.69 -4.61 17.88
CA THR A 38 14.62 -3.52 18.87
C THR A 38 13.55 -2.51 18.45
N THR A 39 13.01 -1.76 19.42
CA THR A 39 12.05 -0.69 19.14
C THR A 39 12.57 0.29 18.10
N VAL A 40 13.84 0.72 18.22
CA VAL A 40 14.48 1.65 17.29
C VAL A 40 14.56 1.08 15.87
N GLN A 41 14.89 -0.20 15.72
CA GLN A 41 14.90 -0.85 14.40
C GLN A 41 13.50 -0.88 13.78
N PHE A 42 12.48 -1.18 14.58
CA PHE A 42 11.09 -1.21 14.11
C PHE A 42 10.57 0.19 13.73
N GLU A 43 10.94 1.23 14.47
CA GLU A 43 10.65 2.64 14.13
C GLU A 43 11.26 3.03 12.79
N TRP A 44 12.57 2.77 12.60
CA TRP A 44 13.25 3.06 11.33
C TRP A 44 12.67 2.27 10.17
N PHE A 45 12.38 0.98 10.38
CA PHE A 45 11.75 0.13 9.38
C PHE A 45 10.37 0.67 8.98
N SER A 46 9.49 0.93 9.95
CA SER A 46 8.14 1.46 9.72
C SER A 46 8.18 2.83 9.04
N GLY A 47 9.10 3.70 9.46
CA GLY A 47 9.33 4.99 8.83
C GLY A 47 9.78 4.87 7.37
N ALA A 48 10.73 3.97 7.07
CA ALA A 48 11.17 3.71 5.71
C ALA A 48 10.03 3.21 4.82
N VAL A 49 9.21 2.28 5.32
CA VAL A 49 8.03 1.78 4.59
C VAL A 49 7.01 2.91 4.32
N ALA A 50 6.77 3.80 5.29
CA ALA A 50 5.88 4.95 5.12
C ALA A 50 6.42 5.94 4.07
N VAL A 51 7.73 6.20 4.07
CA VAL A 51 8.40 7.05 3.06
C VAL A 51 8.26 6.43 1.67
N VAL A 52 8.54 5.12 1.53
CA VAL A 52 8.42 4.41 0.24
C VAL A 52 6.97 4.40 -0.26
N THR A 53 6.00 4.20 0.63
CA THR A 53 4.55 4.29 0.33
C THR A 53 4.20 5.67 -0.21
N THR A 54 4.62 6.72 0.49
CA THR A 54 4.36 8.11 0.11
C THR A 54 5.04 8.45 -1.23
N ALA A 55 6.29 8.05 -1.42
CA ALA A 55 7.04 8.31 -2.65
C ALA A 55 6.39 7.64 -3.87
N ALA A 56 5.96 6.38 -3.75
CA ALA A 56 5.24 5.69 -4.82
C ALA A 56 3.90 6.36 -5.13
N ALA A 57 3.16 6.77 -4.11
CA ALA A 57 1.90 7.49 -4.28
C ALA A 57 2.10 8.85 -4.97
N LEU A 58 3.09 9.63 -4.55
CA LEU A 58 3.46 10.91 -5.18
C LEU A 58 3.93 10.73 -6.62
N ALA A 59 4.71 9.69 -6.91
CA ALA A 59 5.10 9.35 -8.28
C ALA A 59 3.90 8.94 -9.13
N CYS A 60 2.92 8.26 -8.55
CA CYS A 60 1.66 7.93 -9.21
C CYS A 60 0.85 9.21 -9.51
N LEU A 61 0.79 10.13 -8.55
CA LEU A 61 0.10 11.42 -8.65
C LEU A 61 0.80 12.43 -9.57
N SER A 62 2.12 12.32 -9.77
CA SER A 62 2.86 13.12 -10.75
C SER A 62 2.81 12.54 -12.16
N GLY A 63 2.26 11.32 -12.32
CA GLY A 63 2.18 10.63 -13.60
C GLY A 63 3.47 9.93 -14.02
N ALA A 64 4.42 9.71 -13.11
CA ALA A 64 5.62 8.93 -13.39
C ALA A 64 5.25 7.49 -13.80
N ARG A 65 5.98 6.95 -14.79
CA ARG A 65 5.67 5.64 -15.40
C ARG A 65 5.68 4.48 -14.40
N TRP A 66 6.52 4.58 -13.38
CA TRP A 66 6.67 3.56 -12.33
C TRP A 66 5.71 3.77 -11.14
N GLY A 67 5.03 4.91 -11.04
CA GLY A 67 4.23 5.26 -9.86
C GLY A 67 3.08 4.28 -9.61
N ALA A 68 2.34 3.88 -10.65
CA ALA A 68 1.27 2.88 -10.52
C ALA A 68 1.82 1.49 -10.13
N ALA A 69 2.96 1.08 -10.69
CA ALA A 69 3.58 -0.18 -10.30
C ALA A 69 4.04 -0.17 -8.84
N GLY A 70 4.61 0.96 -8.37
CA GLY A 70 4.99 1.14 -6.98
C GLY A 70 3.78 1.06 -6.03
N VAL A 71 2.70 1.78 -6.32
CA VAL A 71 1.45 1.73 -5.53
C VAL A 71 0.86 0.32 -5.52
N PHE A 72 0.90 -0.40 -6.64
CA PHE A 72 0.44 -1.79 -6.70
C PHE A 72 1.22 -2.70 -5.76
N VAL A 73 2.56 -2.71 -5.87
CA VAL A 73 3.42 -3.58 -5.06
C VAL A 73 3.27 -3.27 -3.57
N ILE A 74 3.33 -1.99 -3.21
CA ILE A 74 3.23 -1.56 -1.81
C ILE A 74 1.83 -1.84 -1.26
N GLY A 75 0.79 -1.59 -2.05
CA GLY A 75 -0.58 -1.86 -1.64
C GLY A 75 -0.85 -3.35 -1.38
N VAL A 76 -0.29 -4.23 -2.21
CA VAL A 76 -0.32 -5.68 -1.99
C VAL A 76 0.44 -6.05 -0.71
N LEU A 77 1.65 -5.53 -0.51
CA LEU A 77 2.45 -5.82 0.68
C LEU A 77 1.72 -5.42 1.97
N TRP A 78 1.17 -4.21 2.04
CA TRP A 78 0.37 -3.78 3.19
C TRP A 78 -0.86 -4.66 3.42
N SER A 79 -1.54 -5.06 2.35
CA SER A 79 -2.73 -5.91 2.45
C SER A 79 -2.38 -7.30 2.97
N VAL A 80 -1.30 -7.91 2.46
CA VAL A 80 -0.83 -9.23 2.90
C VAL A 80 -0.35 -9.17 4.34
N LEU A 81 0.56 -8.24 4.67
CA LEU A 81 1.10 -8.09 6.03
C LEU A 81 0.00 -7.81 7.05
N GLY A 82 -0.89 -6.85 6.75
CA GLY A 82 -2.03 -6.52 7.60
C GLY A 82 -2.95 -7.72 7.81
N ALA A 83 -3.28 -8.46 6.74
CA ALA A 83 -4.09 -9.67 6.87
C ALA A 83 -3.39 -10.79 7.66
N THR A 84 -2.09 -11.02 7.44
CA THR A 84 -1.36 -12.11 8.13
C THR A 84 -1.05 -11.81 9.59
N ASP A 85 -0.77 -10.55 9.94
CA ASP A 85 -0.49 -10.19 11.32
C ASP A 85 -1.80 -10.12 12.14
N HIS A 86 -2.91 -9.78 11.47
CA HIS A 86 -4.19 -9.53 12.14
C HIS A 86 -5.28 -10.53 11.82
N TYR A 87 -5.01 -11.65 11.11
CA TYR A 87 -6.04 -12.70 10.94
C TYR A 87 -6.57 -13.18 12.29
N ARG A 88 -5.71 -13.19 13.33
CA ARG A 88 -6.08 -13.48 14.72
C ARG A 88 -6.90 -12.38 15.38
N ALA A 89 -6.73 -11.11 15.00
CA ALA A 89 -7.57 -10.01 15.50
C ALA A 89 -9.03 -10.12 15.01
N PHE A 90 -9.27 -10.89 13.94
CA PHE A 90 -10.61 -11.26 13.45
C PHE A 90 -11.16 -12.54 14.11
N LEU A 91 -10.37 -13.26 14.89
CA LEU A 91 -10.82 -14.39 15.70
C LEU A 91 -11.24 -13.90 17.10
N PRO A 92 -12.34 -14.40 17.67
CA PRO A 92 -12.75 -14.04 19.03
C PRO A 92 -11.67 -14.43 20.06
N GLY A 93 -11.32 -13.52 20.98
CA GLY A 93 -10.47 -13.80 22.13
C GLY A 93 -8.95 -13.80 21.88
N THR A 94 -8.48 -13.38 20.70
CA THR A 94 -7.03 -13.35 20.40
C THR A 94 -6.52 -11.95 20.04
N PHE A 95 -5.44 -11.57 20.74
CA PHE A 95 -4.52 -10.43 20.57
C PHE A 95 -5.15 -9.04 20.33
N ARG A 96 -4.97 -8.13 21.31
CA ARG A 96 -5.37 -6.70 21.28
C ARG A 96 -6.86 -6.48 21.03
N GLU A 97 -7.70 -6.81 22.01
CA GLU A 97 -9.17 -6.64 22.00
C GLU A 97 -9.66 -5.16 21.95
N GLY A 98 -8.89 -4.24 21.36
CA GLY A 98 -9.31 -2.86 21.15
C GLY A 98 -10.06 -2.70 19.83
N LEU A 99 -11.26 -2.13 19.88
CA LEU A 99 -12.04 -1.73 18.70
C LEU A 99 -11.20 -0.86 17.72
N SER A 100 -10.24 -0.09 18.23
CA SER A 100 -9.32 0.77 17.48
C SER A 100 -8.43 0.01 16.49
N SER A 101 -7.82 -1.10 16.93
CA SER A 101 -6.85 -1.85 16.13
C SER A 101 -7.50 -2.42 14.87
N ARG A 102 -8.73 -2.96 15.03
CA ARG A 102 -9.55 -3.45 13.93
C ARG A 102 -9.87 -2.34 12.93
N VAL A 103 -10.23 -1.14 13.41
CA VAL A 103 -10.54 0.01 12.56
C VAL A 103 -9.32 0.42 11.73
N TRP A 104 -8.13 0.48 12.35
CA TRP A 104 -6.91 0.82 11.63
C TRP A 104 -6.57 -0.19 10.56
N VAL A 105 -6.63 -1.48 10.88
CA VAL A 105 -6.34 -2.56 9.92
C VAL A 105 -7.34 -2.57 8.77
N TRP A 106 -8.64 -2.38 9.04
CA TRP A 106 -9.65 -2.25 7.99
C TRP A 106 -9.37 -1.07 7.07
N LEU A 107 -8.98 0.08 7.62
CA LEU A 107 -8.60 1.26 6.84
C LEU A 107 -7.35 0.98 6.00
N ILE A 108 -6.30 0.36 6.56
CA ILE A 108 -5.05 0.05 5.85
C ILE A 108 -5.32 -0.96 4.73
N VAL A 109 -5.83 -2.14 5.07
CA VAL A 109 -6.06 -3.24 4.11
C VAL A 109 -7.10 -2.83 3.07
N GLY A 110 -8.17 -2.15 3.46
CA GLY A 110 -9.21 -1.67 2.55
C GLY A 110 -8.68 -0.63 1.56
N LEU A 111 -8.03 0.42 2.04
CA LEU A 111 -7.54 1.50 1.18
C LEU A 111 -6.34 1.07 0.34
N GLN A 112 -5.39 0.33 0.90
CA GLN A 112 -4.23 -0.16 0.15
C GLN A 112 -4.59 -1.29 -0.82
N GLY A 113 -5.55 -2.16 -0.46
CA GLY A 113 -6.11 -3.15 -1.37
C GLY A 113 -6.84 -2.49 -2.55
N ALA A 114 -7.68 -1.48 -2.28
CA ALA A 114 -8.33 -0.69 -3.33
C ALA A 114 -7.30 0.06 -4.20
N ALA A 115 -6.29 0.68 -3.57
CA ALA A 115 -5.21 1.36 -4.29
C ALA A 115 -4.46 0.38 -5.21
N ALA A 116 -4.15 -0.82 -4.73
CA ALA A 116 -3.48 -1.85 -5.52
C ALA A 116 -4.33 -2.29 -6.71
N ILE A 117 -5.61 -2.62 -6.52
CA ILE A 117 -6.50 -3.01 -7.61
C ILE A 117 -6.57 -1.91 -8.67
N VAL A 118 -6.82 -0.67 -8.26
CA VAL A 118 -6.93 0.47 -9.18
C VAL A 118 -5.60 0.74 -9.90
N ALA A 119 -4.48 0.64 -9.19
CA ALA A 119 -3.14 0.80 -9.76
C ALA A 119 -2.80 -0.29 -10.78
N GLY A 120 -3.14 -1.55 -10.48
CA GLY A 120 -2.97 -2.69 -11.39
C GLY A 120 -3.79 -2.50 -12.67
N VAL A 121 -5.06 -2.10 -12.55
CA VAL A 121 -5.90 -1.77 -13.71
C VAL A 121 -5.32 -0.58 -14.48
N ALA A 122 -4.81 0.44 -13.79
CA ALA A 122 -4.17 1.59 -14.44
C ALA A 122 -2.91 1.18 -15.22
N ALA A 123 -2.09 0.28 -14.67
CA ALA A 123 -0.90 -0.25 -15.32
C ALA A 123 -1.24 -1.07 -16.57
N LEU A 124 -2.23 -1.98 -16.48
CA LEU A 124 -2.70 -2.78 -17.61
C LEU A 124 -3.30 -1.95 -18.75
N ARG A 125 -3.93 -0.81 -18.42
CA ARG A 125 -4.50 0.12 -19.41
C ARG A 125 -3.51 1.12 -19.97
N THR A 126 -2.27 1.15 -19.45
CA THR A 126 -1.23 2.01 -20.01
C THR A 126 -0.69 1.33 -21.27
N PRO A 127 -0.79 1.95 -22.46
CA PRO A 127 -0.29 1.33 -23.69
C PRO A 127 1.19 0.97 -23.52
N SER A 128 1.53 -0.31 -23.61
CA SER A 128 2.92 -0.77 -23.62
C SER A 128 3.69 0.01 -24.69
N ALA A 129 4.88 0.51 -24.36
CA ALA A 129 5.73 1.21 -25.32
C ALA A 129 5.97 0.37 -26.59
N LEU A 130 6.01 -0.96 -26.46
CA LEU A 130 6.03 -1.93 -27.55
C LEU A 130 4.91 -1.77 -28.60
N ARG A 131 3.76 -1.18 -28.25
CA ARG A 131 2.64 -0.98 -29.19
C ARG A 131 2.77 0.29 -30.02
N ARG A 132 3.64 1.23 -29.64
CA ARG A 132 3.89 2.46 -30.41
C ARG A 132 4.96 2.30 -31.49
N ASP A 133 5.86 1.34 -31.32
CA ASP A 133 6.98 1.11 -32.25
C ASP A 133 6.67 0.03 -33.30
N LEU A 134 5.49 -0.58 -33.27
CA LEU A 134 5.04 -1.45 -34.35
C LEU A 134 4.62 -0.57 -35.54
N PRO A 135 5.30 -0.67 -36.69
CA PRO A 135 4.88 0.06 -37.87
C PRO A 135 3.45 -0.36 -38.22
N THR A 136 2.56 0.62 -38.36
CA THR A 136 1.24 0.39 -38.94
C THR A 136 1.43 -0.27 -40.30
N PRO A 137 0.82 -1.43 -40.59
CA PRO A 137 0.89 -2.01 -41.92
C PRO A 137 0.31 -0.98 -42.89
N ARG A 138 1.17 -0.47 -43.78
CA ARG A 138 0.70 0.37 -44.88
C ARG A 138 -0.12 -0.54 -45.80
N PRO A 139 -1.34 -0.16 -46.19
CA PRO A 139 -2.02 -0.85 -47.27
C PRO A 139 -1.18 -0.60 -48.54
N GLY A 140 -0.63 -1.69 -49.09
CA GLY A 140 0.18 -1.70 -50.31
C GLY A 140 0.25 -3.12 -50.86
#